data_AF-A0A6G1KLV7-F1
#
_entry.id   AF-A0A6G1KLV7-F1
#
_cell.length_a   1.000
_cell.length_b   1.000
_cell.length_c   1.000
_cell.angle_alpha   90.00
_cell.angle_beta   90.00
_cell.angle_gamma   90.00
#
_symmetry.space_group_name_H-M   'P 1'
#
loop_
_entity.id
_entity.type
_entity.pdbx_description
1 polymer ?
#
loop_
_entity_poly.entity_id
_entity_poly.type
_entity_poly.pdbx_seq_one_letter_code
_entity_poly.pdbx_strand_id
1 'polypeptide(L)'
;MPPVRTLSRRNVRGRGWHKKGYREGGNLFFQLKRTYANFSRTHEVNENETITNLILSMHGDIMGEDPGSLPEDLHYEFHFRRNCLYPSDDMVKTIMDGGETVYAKVFDDERNEYIYEDCEWYAKPKRGRAQ
;
A
#
# COMPACT_ATOMS: atom_id res chain seq x y z
N MET A 1 -26.60 -4.31 -15.21
CA MET A 1 -25.86 -4.72 -13.99
C MET A 1 -24.40 -4.84 -14.37
N PRO A 2 -23.45 -4.21 -13.64
CA PRO A 2 -22.05 -4.55 -13.82
C PRO A 2 -21.87 -6.05 -13.53
N PRO A 3 -20.99 -6.76 -14.25
CA PRO A 3 -20.77 -8.18 -14.02
C PRO A 3 -20.35 -8.40 -12.55
N VAL A 4 -20.98 -9.37 -11.89
CA VAL A 4 -20.55 -9.81 -10.55
C VAL A 4 -19.10 -10.27 -10.68
N ARG A 5 -18.19 -9.54 -10.02
CA ARG A 5 -16.76 -9.84 -10.07
C ARG A 5 -16.49 -11.13 -9.30
N THR A 6 -15.84 -12.08 -9.96
CA THR A 6 -15.46 -13.36 -9.33
C THR A 6 -14.02 -13.27 -8.84
N LEU A 7 -13.83 -13.41 -7.53
CA LEU A 7 -12.49 -13.55 -6.94
C LEU A 7 -11.76 -14.75 -7.53
N SER A 8 -10.46 -14.59 -7.76
CA SER A 8 -9.61 -15.67 -8.23
C SER A 8 -9.48 -16.73 -7.14
N ARG A 9 -9.32 -17.99 -7.56
CA ARG A 9 -9.02 -19.14 -6.68
C ARG A 9 -7.75 -19.87 -7.10
N ARG A 10 -6.97 -19.30 -8.02
CA ARG A 10 -5.83 -20.00 -8.63
C ARG A 10 -4.65 -20.12 -7.68
N ASN A 11 -3.95 -21.25 -7.74
CA ASN A 11 -2.69 -21.46 -7.06
C ASN A 11 -1.54 -21.43 -8.08
N VAL A 12 -0.48 -20.67 -7.79
CA VAL A 12 0.70 -20.53 -8.65
C VAL A 12 1.94 -20.43 -7.77
N ARG A 13 2.98 -21.21 -8.07
CA ARG A 13 4.21 -21.19 -7.24
C ARG A 13 5.14 -20.00 -7.50
N GLY A 14 5.02 -19.33 -8.66
CA GLY A 14 5.89 -18.21 -9.02
C GLY A 14 7.37 -18.53 -8.84
N ARG A 15 8.12 -17.60 -8.24
CA ARG A 15 9.54 -17.76 -7.85
C ARG A 15 9.74 -18.38 -6.46
N GLY A 16 8.71 -18.97 -5.88
CA GLY A 16 8.71 -19.49 -4.50
C GLY A 16 7.71 -18.77 -3.61
N TRP A 17 7.54 -19.28 -2.39
CA TRP A 17 6.56 -18.77 -1.42
C TRP A 17 6.77 -17.27 -1.15
N HIS A 18 5.68 -16.50 -1.23
CA HIS A 18 5.64 -15.03 -1.07
C HIS A 18 6.58 -14.24 -2.00
N LYS A 19 7.04 -14.87 -3.10
CA LYS A 19 7.88 -14.22 -4.12
C LYS A 19 7.03 -13.84 -5.32
N LYS A 20 7.64 -13.11 -6.26
CA LYS A 20 7.00 -12.70 -7.50
C LYS A 20 6.29 -13.84 -8.22
N GLY A 21 5.04 -13.60 -8.60
CA GLY A 21 4.16 -14.52 -9.31
C GLY A 21 3.52 -15.61 -8.42
N TYR A 22 3.80 -15.65 -7.12
CA TYR A 22 3.17 -16.61 -6.21
C TYR A 22 1.68 -16.26 -6.02
N ARG A 23 0.81 -17.28 -6.06
CA ARG A 23 -0.61 -17.19 -5.75
C ARG A 23 -1.04 -18.34 -4.85
N GLU A 24 -1.79 -18.02 -3.82
CA GLU A 24 -2.46 -19.00 -2.97
C GLU A 24 -3.95 -18.62 -2.87
N GLY A 25 -4.83 -19.49 -3.34
CA GLY A 25 -6.27 -19.18 -3.43
C GLY A 25 -6.58 -17.92 -4.23
N GLY A 26 -5.76 -17.56 -5.22
CA GLY A 26 -5.87 -16.33 -6.00
C GLY A 26 -5.24 -15.09 -5.36
N ASN A 27 -4.79 -15.19 -4.11
CA ASN A 27 -4.14 -14.10 -3.39
C ASN A 27 -2.67 -13.99 -3.78
N LEU A 28 -2.20 -12.75 -3.94
CA LEU A 28 -0.78 -12.42 -4.00
C LEU A 28 -0.36 -11.72 -2.71
N PHE A 29 0.95 -11.72 -2.46
CA PHE A 29 1.54 -11.22 -1.23
C PHE A 29 2.55 -10.14 -1.56
N PHE A 30 2.59 -9.06 -0.80
CA PHE A 30 3.60 -8.01 -0.94
C PHE A 30 3.93 -7.42 0.44
N GLN A 31 4.99 -6.63 0.51
CA GLN A 31 5.36 -5.95 1.75
C GLN A 31 4.73 -4.55 1.79
N LEU A 32 3.94 -4.26 2.81
CA LEU A 32 3.50 -2.90 3.13
C LEU A 32 4.51 -2.29 4.12
N LYS A 33 5.09 -1.15 3.76
CA LYS A 33 6.05 -0.41 4.59
C LYS A 33 5.55 0.98 4.89
N ARG A 34 5.67 1.44 6.13
CA ARG A 34 5.49 2.85 6.47
C ARG A 34 6.82 3.55 6.29
N THR A 35 6.85 4.69 5.61
CA THR A 35 8.06 5.52 5.56
C THR A 35 8.13 6.53 6.68
N TYR A 36 7.00 6.79 7.34
CA TYR A 36 6.88 7.72 8.45
C TYR A 36 7.12 7.07 9.81
N ALA A 37 7.11 5.74 9.93
CA ALA A 37 7.34 5.01 11.18
C ALA A 37 8.02 3.67 10.90
N ASN A 38 8.63 3.05 11.92
CA ASN A 38 9.29 1.76 11.79
C ASN A 38 8.27 0.61 11.74
N PHE A 39 7.61 0.42 10.59
CA PHE A 39 6.65 -0.65 10.37
C PHE A 39 6.87 -1.33 9.02
N SER A 40 6.79 -2.65 9.04
CA SER A 40 6.78 -3.46 7.84
C SER A 40 5.96 -4.72 8.07
N ARG A 41 4.94 -4.94 7.25
CA ARG A 41 4.09 -6.13 7.33
C ARG A 41 3.86 -6.75 5.95
N THR A 42 3.73 -8.07 5.91
CA THR A 42 3.24 -8.76 4.71
C THR A 42 1.73 -8.53 4.60
N HIS A 43 1.29 -8.03 3.46
CA HIS A 43 -0.10 -7.83 3.09
C HIS A 43 -0.48 -8.85 2.01
N GLU A 44 -1.72 -9.32 2.04
CA GLU A 44 -2.27 -10.23 1.04
C GLU A 44 -3.51 -9.63 0.41
N VAL A 45 -3.71 -9.87 -0.89
CA VAL A 45 -4.87 -9.38 -1.62
C VAL A 45 -5.18 -10.31 -2.78
N ASN A 46 -6.48 -10.50 -3.07
CA ASN A 46 -6.87 -11.27 -4.25
C ASN A 46 -6.49 -10.53 -5.53
N GLU A 47 -5.93 -11.23 -6.50
CA GLU A 47 -5.43 -10.58 -7.72
C GLU A 47 -6.53 -9.99 -8.62
N ASN A 48 -7.78 -10.46 -8.46
CA ASN A 48 -8.97 -9.92 -9.12
C ASN A 48 -9.67 -8.84 -8.29
N GLU A 49 -9.13 -8.51 -7.11
CA GLU A 49 -9.63 -7.40 -6.30
C GLU A 49 -9.35 -6.07 -6.99
N THR A 50 -10.12 -5.03 -6.66
CA THR A 50 -9.92 -3.69 -7.21
C THR A 50 -8.77 -2.95 -6.55
N ILE A 51 -8.19 -1.98 -7.25
CA ILE A 51 -7.23 -1.05 -6.64
C ILE A 51 -7.89 -0.25 -5.50
N THR A 52 -9.17 0.13 -5.63
CA THR A 52 -9.93 0.77 -4.55
C THR A 52 -9.97 -0.08 -3.28
N ASN A 53 -10.35 -1.36 -3.39
CA ASN A 53 -10.44 -2.25 -2.24
C ASN A 53 -9.05 -2.59 -1.66
N LEU A 54 -8.02 -2.67 -2.51
CA LEU A 54 -6.63 -2.76 -2.07
C LEU A 54 -6.24 -1.55 -1.18
N ILE A 55 -6.53 -0.32 -1.63
CA ILE A 55 -6.23 0.90 -0.87
C ILE A 55 -6.99 0.90 0.47
N LEU A 56 -8.28 0.56 0.46
CA LEU A 56 -9.10 0.48 1.69
C LEU A 56 -8.57 -0.58 2.67
N SER A 57 -8.14 -1.74 2.17
CA SER A 57 -7.57 -2.80 3.01
C SER A 57 -6.23 -2.38 3.62
N MET A 58 -5.34 -1.74 2.86
CA MET A 58 -4.08 -1.21 3.39
C MET A 58 -4.29 -0.07 4.39
N HIS A 59 -5.34 0.75 4.21
CA HIS A 59 -5.76 1.73 5.22
C HIS A 59 -6.13 1.03 6.54
N GLY A 60 -6.95 -0.02 6.48
CA GLY A 60 -7.34 -0.79 7.66
C GLY A 60 -6.15 -1.36 8.41
N ASP A 61 -5.17 -1.91 7.69
CA ASP A 61 -3.92 -2.43 8.25
C ASP A 61 -3.08 -1.37 8.96
N ILE A 62 -3.16 -0.11 8.53
CA ILE A 62 -2.39 0.98 9.12
C ILE A 62 -3.08 1.61 10.30
N MET A 63 -4.39 1.84 10.20
CA MET A 63 -5.18 2.45 11.26
C MET A 63 -5.17 1.63 12.57
N GLY A 64 -4.98 0.31 12.48
CA GLY A 64 -4.92 -0.58 13.64
C GLY A 64 -3.61 -0.56 14.43
N GLU A 65 -2.65 0.29 14.09
CA GLU A 65 -1.26 0.22 14.57
C GLU A 65 -0.71 1.62 14.82
N ASP A 66 -0.02 1.84 15.95
CA ASP A 66 0.51 3.15 16.39
C ASP A 66 1.31 3.90 15.30
N PRO A 67 1.04 5.21 15.05
CA PRO A 67 0.04 6.08 15.70
C PRO A 67 -1.42 5.86 15.28
N GLY A 68 -1.69 5.05 14.25
CA GLY A 68 -3.03 4.67 13.78
C GLY A 68 -3.82 5.83 13.17
N SER A 69 -4.15 6.82 13.99
CA SER A 69 -4.83 8.06 13.61
C SER A 69 -3.86 9.15 13.16
N LEU A 70 -4.26 9.89 12.13
CA LEU A 70 -3.59 11.10 11.69
C LEU A 70 -4.29 12.35 12.24
N PRO A 71 -3.56 13.46 12.44
CA PRO A 71 -4.12 14.81 12.49
C PRO A 71 -5.04 15.12 11.30
N GLU A 72 -6.00 16.03 11.46
CA GLU A 72 -7.03 16.34 10.45
C GLU A 72 -6.46 16.84 9.11
N ASP A 73 -5.30 17.48 9.14
CA ASP A 73 -4.59 18.04 7.99
C ASP A 73 -3.66 17.05 7.29
N LEU A 74 -3.54 15.82 7.82
CA LEU A 74 -2.67 14.79 7.29
C LEU A 74 -3.46 13.61 6.71
N HIS A 75 -3.01 13.10 5.57
CA HIS A 75 -3.60 11.94 4.92
C HIS A 75 -2.55 10.91 4.51
N TYR A 76 -2.97 9.65 4.44
CA TYR A 76 -2.14 8.57 3.93
C TYR A 76 -2.15 8.56 2.40
N GLU A 77 -0.99 8.28 1.82
CA GLU A 77 -0.86 7.92 0.41
C GLU A 77 -0.09 6.61 0.26
N PHE A 78 -0.52 5.77 -0.69
CA PHE A 78 0.14 4.50 -1.00
C PHE A 78 0.92 4.60 -2.30
N HIS A 79 2.22 4.36 -2.21
CA HIS A 79 3.15 4.51 -3.32
C HIS A 79 3.69 3.16 -3.76
N PHE A 80 3.48 2.84 -5.03
CA PHE A 80 4.01 1.64 -5.68
C PHE A 80 4.89 2.03 -6.88
N ARG A 81 6.13 1.52 -6.92
CA ARG A 81 7.12 1.87 -7.97
C ARG A 81 7.25 3.37 -8.24
N ARG A 82 7.23 4.18 -7.16
CA ARG A 82 7.29 5.67 -7.17
C ARG A 82 6.04 6.39 -7.67
N ASN A 83 4.94 5.67 -7.93
CA ASN A 83 3.66 6.27 -8.31
C ASN A 83 2.66 6.14 -7.15
N CYS A 84 1.88 7.17 -6.91
CA CYS A 84 0.75 7.11 -5.99
C CYS A 84 -0.35 6.23 -6.60
N LEU A 85 -0.92 5.34 -5.79
CA LEU A 85 -2.06 4.53 -6.15
C LEU A 85 -3.33 5.34 -5.94
N TYR A 86 -4.14 5.47 -6.99
CA TYR A 86 -5.44 6.11 -6.93
C TYR A 86 -6.55 5.06 -6.98
N PRO A 87 -7.69 5.30 -6.28
CA PRO A 87 -8.86 4.43 -6.39
C PRO A 87 -9.27 4.23 -7.85
N SER A 88 -9.46 2.98 -8.24
CA SER A 88 -9.94 2.61 -9.56
C SER A 88 -10.55 1.21 -9.55
N ASP A 89 -11.34 0.94 -10.58
CA ASP A 89 -11.95 -0.36 -10.84
C ASP A 89 -11.00 -1.38 -11.49
N ASP A 90 -9.75 -0.99 -11.77
CA ASP A 90 -8.76 -1.91 -12.30
C ASP A 90 -8.42 -3.00 -11.28
N MET A 91 -8.12 -4.20 -11.78
CA MET A 91 -7.75 -5.32 -10.93
C MET A 91 -6.31 -5.20 -10.46
N VAL A 92 -6.02 -5.62 -9.24
CA VAL A 92 -4.67 -5.60 -8.66
C VAL A 92 -3.62 -6.23 -9.60
N LYS A 93 -3.95 -7.35 -10.26
CA LYS A 93 -3.05 -8.04 -11.19
C LYS A 93 -2.58 -7.21 -12.39
N THR A 94 -3.21 -6.07 -12.70
CA THR A 94 -2.79 -5.20 -13.80
C THR A 94 -1.56 -4.37 -13.44
N ILE A 95 -1.34 -4.11 -12.14
CA ILE A 95 -0.24 -3.27 -11.67
C ILE A 95 0.83 -4.04 -10.88
N MET A 96 0.48 -5.14 -10.21
CA MET A 96 1.42 -5.91 -9.37
C MET A 96 1.32 -7.41 -9.58
N ASP A 97 2.42 -8.11 -9.27
CA ASP A 97 2.54 -9.56 -9.45
C ASP A 97 2.92 -10.31 -8.16
N GLY A 98 2.99 -9.62 -7.04
CA GLY A 98 3.44 -10.14 -5.75
C GLY A 98 4.95 -10.07 -5.56
N GLY A 99 5.39 -10.22 -4.32
CA GLY A 99 6.78 -10.09 -3.88
C GLY A 99 7.33 -8.66 -3.93
N GLU A 100 6.51 -7.68 -4.25
CA GLU A 100 6.92 -6.27 -4.30
C GLU A 100 6.75 -5.56 -2.95
N THR A 101 7.01 -4.26 -2.92
CA THR A 101 6.81 -3.40 -1.74
C THR A 101 5.95 -2.20 -2.11
N VAL A 102 4.94 -1.93 -1.28
CA VAL A 102 4.12 -0.72 -1.30
C VAL A 102 4.52 0.13 -0.10
N TYR A 103 4.69 1.43 -0.31
CA TYR A 103 5.07 2.38 0.72
C TYR A 103 3.86 3.22 1.11
N ALA A 104 3.45 3.13 2.37
CA ALA A 104 2.54 4.08 2.97
C ALA A 104 3.32 5.30 3.45
N LYS A 105 2.85 6.46 3.01
CA LYS A 105 3.42 7.77 3.31
C LYS A 105 2.33 8.66 3.90
N VAL A 106 2.72 9.73 4.57
CA VAL A 106 1.81 10.74 5.10
C VAL A 106 2.15 12.08 4.49
N PHE A 107 1.13 12.80 4.07
CA PHE A 107 1.24 14.11 3.44
C PHE A 107 0.20 15.07 4.01
N ASP A 108 0.46 16.36 3.84
CA ASP A 108 -0.55 17.41 3.94
C ASP A 108 -1.11 17.79 2.54
N ASP A 109 -2.11 18.66 2.50
CA ASP A 109 -2.70 19.20 1.28
C ASP A 109 -1.70 19.97 0.40
N GLU A 110 -0.60 20.47 0.99
CA GLU A 110 0.49 21.16 0.29
C GLU A 110 1.56 20.21 -0.29
N ARG A 111 1.36 18.89 -0.14
CA ARG A 111 2.28 17.81 -0.56
C ARG A 111 3.62 17.79 0.17
N ASN A 112 3.68 18.30 1.40
CA ASN A 112 4.83 18.06 2.27
C ASN A 112 4.70 16.65 2.87
N GLU A 113 5.77 15.84 2.78
CA GLU A 113 5.80 14.50 3.38
C GLU A 113 6.09 14.62 4.89
N TYR A 114 5.43 13.83 5.72
CA TYR A 114 5.64 13.81 7.18
C TYR A 114 6.26 12.49 7.65
N ILE A 115 6.96 12.57 8.78
CA ILE A 115 7.47 11.43 9.56
C ILE A 115 6.90 11.49 10.99
N TYR A 116 6.87 10.35 11.66
CA TYR A 116 6.42 10.19 13.03
C TYR A 116 7.58 9.71 13.90
N GLU A 117 8.04 10.56 14.81
CA GLU A 117 9.15 10.30 15.74
C GLU A 117 8.76 10.85 17.12
N ASP A 118 9.21 10.21 18.20
CA ASP A 118 8.97 10.67 19.58
C ASP A 118 7.51 11.05 19.90
N CYS A 119 6.57 10.27 19.37
CA CYS A 119 5.12 10.46 19.48
C CYS A 119 4.55 11.72 18.79
N GLU A 120 5.32 12.38 17.92
CA GLU A 120 4.95 13.61 17.22
C GLU A 120 5.14 13.51 15.70
N TRP A 121 4.42 14.35 14.96
CA TRP A 121 4.51 14.45 13.50
C TRP A 121 5.43 15.60 13.09
N TYR A 122 6.39 15.31 12.22
CA TYR A 122 7.33 16.30 11.69
C TYR A 122 7.30 16.33 10.17
N ALA A 123 7.24 17.54 9.60
CA ALA A 123 7.42 17.73 8.18
C ALA A 123 8.86 17.30 7.80
N LYS A 124 8.96 16.36 6.86
CA LYS A 124 10.23 15.86 6.38
C LYS A 124 10.99 17.00 5.70
N PRO A 125 12.27 17.24 6.04
CA PRO A 125 13.06 18.24 5.36
C PRO A 125 13.04 17.99 3.85
N LYS A 126 12.62 19.00 3.07
CA LYS A 126 12.77 18.95 1.61
C LYS A 126 14.26 18.77 1.34
N ARG A 127 14.66 17.58 0.88
CA ARG A 127 16.04 17.36 0.41
C ARG A 127 16.28 18.39 -0.67
N GLY A 128 17.06 19.43 -0.36
CA GLY A 128 17.48 20.40 -1.35
C GLY A 128 18.05 19.63 -2.53
N ARG A 129 17.51 19.88 -3.73
CA ARG A 129 18.31 19.65 -4.93
C ARG A 129 19.58 20.46 -4.71
N ALA A 130 20.70 19.80 -4.44
CA ALA A 130 21.98 20.41 -4.72
C ALA A 130 21.90 20.88 -6.17
N GLN A 131 21.93 22.20 -6.37
CA GLN A 131 22.15 22.78 -7.69
C GLN A 131 23.57 22.45 -8.14
#